data_AF-A0A6N7WRH1-F1
#
_entry.id   AF-A0A6N7WRH1-F1
#
_cell.length_a   1.000
_cell.length_b   1.000
_cell.length_c   1.000
_cell.angle_alpha   90.00
_cell.angle_beta   90.00
_cell.angle_gamma   90.00
#
_symmetry.space_group_name_H-M   'P 1'
#
loop_
_entity.id
_entity.type
_entity.pdbx_description
1 polymer ?
#
loop_
_entity_poly.entity_id
_entity_poly.type
_entity_poly.pdbx_seq_one_letter_code
_entity_poly.pdbx_strand_id
1 'polypeptide(L)'
;MKIKKILAGLMAMTLLMTGSMGGTGIGSVFAETAEAGGLIESYKCGTPEAYPVAFLVLDENEAQLGDGISPAVDEEITGTVFVPKSVTDYGDFEEVRVYAVKAIGDYAFSGCGSLEKVQFEGEVALSSHAFDGLPETTVFETSSRETKKALLHYGIEPSRIHYTGVRTNYVAFGDSIAAGYALPGYKHGTPNDDRFPTPEGAFVRNLGEMLNAQEGLALTSNQAVSGWTSEQLLKALQSGEYAGLLKDADVVTVTIGSNDLLGPFIKIVEEAIDDNFSKKVSELEFLSAEAAEGRSSDAWLRERQNSLVTEIANTLSQLNETLKDNPELLAGCENFREKTQPAILNTLHEQAPEAEIYWNTLYNPFYGEKVDLSQLFPELARQLPMIFKQFEAIDLSADGAYYIEKMNQAFLQNTEGYHSVDIYEEFNHPDLTNVEIKNIDGKLCLNFDPHPNLEGHQLITDLYTPVIQKTYTSDDPAPDLSAEKAITGFKLGENAGTIDKDVYKITVKVPWNTDLSRQTAVFEASEGAEVRVGEALQISGHTVNDFTEPVDYTVIAEDLTSQIYEVTVEMENLAAVTEAGAGTLNRDGGGSVKTGMAGSHNAAAIFTVLFILLAGGIGYMWCIKGYGKK
;
A
#
# COMPACT_ATOMS: atom_id res chain seq x y z
N MET A 1 31.67 -33.10 3.47
CA MET A 1 33.08 -33.11 2.99
C MET A 1 33.04 -32.75 1.52
N LYS A 2 33.61 -31.69 0.97
CA LYS A 2 34.14 -30.41 1.44
C LYS A 2 34.45 -29.67 0.11
N ILE A 3 34.23 -28.35 0.05
CA ILE A 3 34.70 -27.42 -0.99
C ILE A 3 33.84 -27.35 -2.27
N LYS A 4 32.91 -26.38 -2.28
CA LYS A 4 32.64 -25.40 -3.38
C LYS A 4 31.51 -24.44 -2.97
N LYS A 5 31.80 -23.61 -1.96
CA LYS A 5 31.09 -22.36 -1.62
C LYS A 5 32.12 -21.43 -0.97
N ILE A 6 33.04 -20.90 -1.77
CA ILE A 6 33.89 -19.73 -1.46
C ILE A 6 34.23 -19.07 -2.79
N LEU A 7 33.44 -18.07 -3.19
CA LEU A 7 33.84 -16.87 -3.93
C LEU A 7 32.60 -15.95 -3.89
N ALA A 8 32.76 -14.72 -3.40
CA ALA A 8 31.73 -13.68 -3.12
C ALA A 8 31.34 -13.47 -1.64
N GLY A 9 32.29 -13.62 -0.72
CA GLY A 9 32.08 -13.28 0.70
C GLY A 9 33.40 -13.02 1.39
N LEU A 10 34.13 -11.98 0.95
CA LEU A 10 35.36 -11.53 1.60
C LEU A 10 35.70 -10.06 1.26
N MET A 11 34.84 -9.12 1.65
CA MET A 11 35.21 -7.72 1.85
C MET A 11 34.08 -7.00 2.63
N ALA A 12 33.99 -7.24 3.94
CA ALA A 12 33.31 -6.36 4.91
C ALA A 12 33.31 -7.03 6.31
N MET A 13 34.49 -7.29 6.89
CA MET A 13 34.56 -7.53 8.32
C MET A 13 35.98 -7.36 8.84
N THR A 14 36.41 -6.12 9.04
CA THR A 14 37.44 -5.80 10.04
C THR A 14 37.25 -4.35 10.47
N LEU A 15 36.54 -4.11 11.58
CA LEU A 15 37.02 -3.23 12.65
C LEU A 15 36.02 -3.24 13.81
N LEU A 16 36.42 -3.83 14.93
CA LEU A 16 36.02 -3.36 16.25
C LEU A 16 37.21 -3.57 17.19
N MET A 17 37.46 -2.56 18.01
CA MET A 17 38.42 -2.48 19.13
C MET A 17 39.87 -2.10 18.76
N THR A 18 40.20 -0.81 18.85
CA THR A 18 41.11 -0.24 19.88
C THR A 18 41.06 1.29 19.82
N GLY A 19 40.96 1.94 20.99
CA GLY A 19 40.91 3.39 21.10
C GLY A 19 42.25 4.11 20.92
N SER A 20 42.15 5.44 21.05
CA SER A 20 43.21 6.46 21.22
C SER A 20 43.81 7.12 19.96
N MET A 21 43.35 8.37 19.77
CA MET A 21 44.08 9.57 19.34
C MET A 21 44.72 9.63 17.93
N GLY A 22 44.28 10.64 17.17
CA GLY A 22 45.08 11.31 16.13
C GLY A 22 44.46 11.30 14.73
N GLY A 23 43.40 12.07 14.51
CA GLY A 23 42.76 12.21 13.20
C GLY A 23 43.52 13.15 12.26
N THR A 24 44.08 12.61 11.19
CA THR A 24 44.32 13.34 9.93
C THR A 24 43.79 12.49 8.77
N GLY A 25 42.76 13.02 8.11
CA GLY A 25 42.36 12.80 6.72
C GLY A 25 42.46 11.39 6.11
N ILE A 26 41.31 10.74 5.98
CA ILE A 26 41.00 9.81 4.89
C ILE A 26 39.50 9.95 4.61
N GLY A 27 39.17 10.46 3.41
CA GLY A 27 37.79 10.59 2.96
C GLY A 27 37.15 9.21 2.82
N SER A 28 35.94 9.09 3.36
CA SER A 28 35.00 8.06 2.95
C SER A 28 34.75 8.20 1.46
N VAL A 29 34.90 7.12 0.71
CA VAL A 29 34.30 7.03 -0.63
C VAL A 29 32.81 6.86 -0.36
N PHE A 30 32.05 7.93 -0.54
CA PHE A 30 30.60 7.88 -0.47
C PHE A 30 30.10 7.05 -1.67
N ALA A 31 29.08 6.21 -1.47
CA ALA A 31 28.42 5.53 -2.58
C ALA A 31 27.67 6.57 -3.43
N GLU A 32 28.23 6.87 -4.60
CA GLU A 32 27.59 7.70 -5.62
C GLU A 32 26.37 6.96 -6.21
N THR A 33 25.40 7.73 -6.70
CA THR A 33 24.24 7.18 -7.41
C THR A 33 24.67 6.37 -8.64
N ALA A 34 23.89 5.35 -9.00
CA ALA A 34 24.27 4.40 -10.04
C ALA A 34 24.40 5.06 -11.44
N GLU A 35 25.57 4.94 -12.06
CA GLU A 35 25.77 5.36 -13.45
C GLU A 35 25.29 4.30 -14.45
N ALA A 36 25.25 4.64 -15.74
CA ALA A 36 24.94 3.71 -16.83
C ALA A 36 25.76 2.41 -16.75
N GLY A 37 25.07 1.27 -16.75
CA GLY A 37 25.65 -0.06 -16.53
C GLY A 37 25.69 -0.50 -15.06
N GLY A 38 25.34 0.38 -14.12
CA GLY A 38 25.14 0.07 -12.71
C GLY A 38 23.81 -0.63 -12.45
N LEU A 39 23.71 -1.30 -11.29
CA LEU A 39 22.48 -1.96 -10.83
C LEU A 39 21.91 -1.22 -9.63
N ILE A 40 20.59 -1.08 -9.63
CA ILE A 40 19.79 -0.60 -8.51
C ILE A 40 18.97 -1.77 -8.01
N GLU A 41 19.13 -2.14 -6.75
CA GLU A 41 18.23 -3.09 -6.09
C GLU A 41 17.06 -2.33 -5.45
N SER A 42 15.83 -2.77 -5.73
CA SER A 42 14.63 -2.10 -5.24
C SER A 42 13.57 -3.08 -4.76
N TYR A 43 12.88 -2.70 -3.68
CA TYR A 43 11.75 -3.44 -3.11
C TYR A 43 10.39 -2.86 -3.54
N LYS A 44 10.39 -1.76 -4.32
CA LYS A 44 9.17 -1.10 -4.84
C LYS A 44 8.30 -2.04 -5.68
N CYS A 45 8.84 -3.21 -6.05
CA CYS A 45 8.15 -4.29 -6.73
C CYS A 45 7.13 -5.09 -5.89
N GLY A 46 6.93 -4.75 -4.60
CA GLY A 46 5.99 -5.48 -3.75
C GLY A 46 6.51 -6.84 -3.29
N THR A 47 7.82 -7.06 -3.38
CA THR A 47 8.46 -8.34 -3.07
C THR A 47 8.85 -8.43 -1.59
N PRO A 48 8.94 -9.64 -1.01
CA PRO A 48 9.42 -9.80 0.35
C PRO A 48 10.85 -9.28 0.52
N GLU A 49 11.21 -8.83 1.72
CA GLU A 49 12.52 -8.22 2.04
C GLU A 49 13.74 -9.07 1.66
N ALA A 50 13.59 -10.39 1.60
CA ALA A 50 14.69 -11.28 1.23
C ALA A 50 15.02 -11.26 -0.29
N TYR A 51 14.16 -10.66 -1.11
CA TYR A 51 14.22 -10.73 -2.58
C TYR A 51 14.03 -9.35 -3.21
N PRO A 52 15.05 -8.46 -3.17
CA PRO A 52 15.04 -7.25 -3.98
C PRO A 52 14.95 -7.59 -5.46
N VAL A 53 14.40 -6.66 -6.23
CA VAL A 53 14.36 -6.74 -7.69
C VAL A 53 15.43 -5.83 -8.27
N ALA A 54 16.22 -6.35 -9.22
CA ALA A 54 17.34 -5.63 -9.81
C ALA A 54 16.95 -4.84 -11.07
N PHE A 55 17.38 -3.58 -11.13
CA PHE A 55 17.21 -2.68 -12.26
C PHE A 55 18.57 -2.27 -12.81
N LEU A 56 18.79 -2.45 -14.11
CA LEU A 56 19.96 -1.97 -14.82
C LEU A 56 19.75 -0.52 -15.24
N VAL A 57 20.65 0.37 -14.84
CA VAL A 57 20.68 1.75 -15.34
C VAL A 57 21.17 1.72 -16.80
N LEU A 58 20.34 2.19 -17.72
CA LEU A 58 20.64 2.23 -19.15
C LEU A 58 21.41 3.50 -19.51
N ASP A 59 20.97 4.63 -18.97
CA ASP A 59 21.58 5.95 -19.16
C ASP A 59 21.31 6.86 -17.95
N GLU A 60 21.45 8.18 -18.12
CA GLU A 60 21.27 9.15 -17.03
C GLU A 60 19.84 9.24 -16.48
N ASN A 61 18.81 8.80 -17.22
CA ASN A 61 17.39 8.94 -16.85
C ASN A 61 16.58 7.64 -16.98
N GLU A 62 17.12 6.58 -17.58
CA GLU A 62 16.38 5.36 -17.89
C GLU A 62 16.98 4.12 -17.23
N ALA A 63 16.10 3.21 -16.81
CA ALA A 63 16.44 1.91 -16.27
C ALA A 63 15.62 0.79 -16.94
N GLN A 64 16.14 -0.43 -16.81
CA GLN A 64 15.52 -1.66 -17.28
C GLN A 64 15.37 -2.64 -16.12
N LEU A 65 14.25 -3.36 -16.05
CA LEU A 65 14.13 -4.51 -15.17
C LEU A 65 15.05 -5.64 -15.65
N GLY A 66 16.05 -6.00 -14.85
CA GLY A 66 17.04 -7.03 -15.17
C GLY A 66 18.17 -6.55 -16.08
N ASP A 67 19.29 -7.28 -16.00
CA ASP A 67 20.52 -7.03 -16.74
C ASP A 67 20.54 -7.65 -18.16
N GLY A 68 19.51 -8.44 -18.51
CA GLY A 68 19.42 -9.18 -19.77
C GLY A 68 20.17 -10.52 -19.79
N ILE A 69 20.73 -10.95 -18.65
CA ILE A 69 21.58 -12.14 -18.53
C ILE A 69 21.09 -13.05 -17.39
N SER A 70 20.70 -12.45 -16.26
CA SER A 70 20.34 -13.12 -15.02
C SER A 70 18.89 -12.83 -14.64
N PRO A 71 18.23 -13.72 -13.85
CA PRO A 71 16.94 -13.39 -13.25
C PRO A 71 17.02 -12.10 -12.45
N ALA A 72 16.09 -11.18 -12.72
CA ALA A 72 15.92 -9.94 -11.96
C ALA A 72 14.97 -10.15 -10.77
N VAL A 73 14.02 -11.06 -10.95
CA VAL A 73 13.04 -11.49 -9.96
C VAL A 73 13.44 -12.87 -9.46
N ASP A 74 13.49 -13.04 -8.15
CA ASP A 74 13.83 -14.32 -7.52
C ASP A 74 12.74 -15.37 -7.78
N GLU A 75 13.15 -16.62 -8.05
CA GLU A 75 12.25 -17.74 -8.35
C GLU A 75 11.34 -18.13 -7.16
N GLU A 76 11.69 -17.72 -5.94
CA GLU A 76 10.90 -17.97 -4.73
C GLU A 76 9.72 -16.99 -4.59
N ILE A 77 9.66 -15.91 -5.37
CA ILE A 77 8.55 -14.95 -5.34
C ILE A 77 7.29 -15.57 -5.98
N THR A 78 6.18 -15.51 -5.24
CA THR A 78 4.83 -15.92 -5.67
C THR A 78 3.86 -14.75 -5.66
N GLY A 79 2.69 -14.90 -6.28
CA GLY A 79 1.66 -13.86 -6.25
C GLY A 79 1.93 -12.75 -7.27
N THR A 80 1.93 -11.49 -6.84
CA THR A 80 2.08 -10.33 -7.73
C THR A 80 3.47 -9.73 -7.63
N VAL A 81 4.13 -9.52 -8.78
CA VAL A 81 5.28 -8.62 -8.90
C VAL A 81 4.85 -7.34 -9.58
N PHE A 82 5.24 -6.23 -9.00
CA PHE A 82 4.99 -4.91 -9.53
C PHE A 82 6.22 -4.39 -10.27
N VAL A 83 6.02 -3.82 -11.46
CA VAL A 83 7.05 -3.13 -12.22
C VAL A 83 6.73 -1.64 -12.16
N PRO A 84 7.50 -0.87 -11.37
CA PRO A 84 7.21 0.53 -11.16
C PRO A 84 7.51 1.36 -12.41
N LYS A 85 6.88 2.53 -12.54
CA LYS A 85 7.13 3.48 -13.65
C LYS A 85 8.52 4.10 -13.54
N SER A 86 9.02 4.24 -12.32
CA SER A 86 10.36 4.71 -12.03
C SER A 86 10.91 4.06 -10.76
N VAL A 87 12.24 3.96 -10.72
CA VAL A 87 13.03 3.61 -9.54
C VAL A 87 13.91 4.79 -9.19
N THR A 88 14.09 5.06 -7.89
CA THR A 88 14.91 6.17 -7.42
C THR A 88 16.08 5.61 -6.63
N ASP A 89 17.27 6.16 -6.87
CA ASP A 89 18.50 5.87 -6.12
C ASP A 89 18.88 7.09 -5.29
N TYR A 90 19.12 6.88 -4.00
CA TYR A 90 19.35 7.94 -3.02
C TYR A 90 20.80 8.02 -2.52
N GLY A 91 21.72 7.25 -3.15
CA GLY A 91 23.13 7.21 -2.75
C GLY A 91 23.32 7.10 -1.23
N ASP A 92 24.32 7.80 -0.69
CA ASP A 92 24.55 7.93 0.76
C ASP A 92 23.73 9.06 1.41
N PHE A 93 22.42 9.12 1.19
CA PHE A 93 21.49 10.13 1.76
C PHE A 93 21.70 11.59 1.29
N GLU A 94 22.60 11.85 0.34
CA GLU A 94 22.97 13.22 -0.07
C GLU A 94 22.61 13.58 -1.52
N GLU A 95 22.43 12.57 -2.36
CA GLU A 95 22.10 12.68 -3.78
C GLU A 95 20.84 11.87 -4.09
N VAL A 96 20.10 12.31 -5.11
CA VAL A 96 18.92 11.59 -5.60
C VAL A 96 19.07 11.47 -7.10
N ARG A 97 18.70 10.32 -7.66
CA ARG A 97 18.45 10.16 -9.09
C ARG A 97 17.22 9.32 -9.34
N VAL A 98 16.35 9.78 -10.23
CA VAL A 98 15.11 9.07 -10.59
C VAL A 98 15.23 8.53 -12.01
N TYR A 99 15.14 7.22 -12.15
CA TYR A 99 15.21 6.54 -13.44
C TYR A 99 13.83 6.04 -13.86
N ALA A 100 13.37 6.44 -15.05
CA ALA A 100 12.19 5.85 -15.66
C ALA A 100 12.47 4.40 -16.04
N VAL A 101 11.62 3.46 -15.61
CA VAL A 101 11.73 2.06 -16.02
C VAL A 101 11.10 1.93 -17.41
N LYS A 102 11.94 1.74 -18.44
CA LYS A 102 11.53 1.76 -19.85
C LYS A 102 11.55 0.40 -20.54
N ALA A 103 12.15 -0.61 -19.91
CA ALA A 103 12.28 -1.93 -20.53
C ALA A 103 12.24 -3.06 -19.51
N ILE A 104 11.87 -4.25 -20.00
CA ILE A 104 12.08 -5.54 -19.34
C ILE A 104 13.16 -6.29 -20.12
N GLY A 105 14.28 -6.57 -19.47
CA GLY A 105 15.41 -7.28 -20.04
C GLY A 105 15.12 -8.77 -20.26
N ASP A 106 15.91 -9.39 -21.13
CA ASP A 106 15.86 -10.84 -21.32
C ASP A 106 16.10 -11.58 -19.98
N TYR A 107 15.36 -12.66 -19.76
CA TYR A 107 15.45 -13.52 -18.58
C TYR A 107 15.08 -12.87 -17.24
N ALA A 108 14.51 -11.66 -17.23
CA ALA A 108 14.13 -10.96 -16.00
C ALA A 108 13.27 -11.83 -15.06
N PHE A 109 12.40 -12.68 -15.61
CA PHE A 109 11.52 -13.59 -14.86
C PHE A 109 11.91 -15.08 -14.96
N SER A 110 13.15 -15.38 -15.35
CA SER A 110 13.63 -16.76 -15.49
C SER A 110 13.56 -17.51 -14.15
N GLY A 111 12.89 -18.66 -14.15
CA GLY A 111 12.68 -19.49 -12.95
C GLY A 111 11.39 -19.20 -12.17
N CYS A 112 10.67 -18.11 -12.47
CA CYS A 112 9.46 -17.66 -11.75
C CYS A 112 8.20 -18.51 -12.05
N GLY A 113 8.27 -19.83 -11.86
CA GLY A 113 7.22 -20.79 -12.22
C GLY A 113 5.95 -20.74 -11.37
N SER A 114 5.94 -19.95 -10.29
CA SER A 114 4.82 -19.80 -9.35
C SER A 114 4.26 -18.38 -9.30
N LEU A 115 4.70 -17.49 -10.20
CA LEU A 115 4.24 -16.11 -10.22
C LEU A 115 2.85 -16.02 -10.83
N GLU A 116 1.92 -15.40 -10.11
CA GLU A 116 0.50 -15.33 -10.49
C GLU A 116 0.23 -14.10 -11.36
N LYS A 117 0.90 -12.98 -11.08
CA LYS A 117 0.65 -11.71 -11.75
C LYS A 117 1.91 -10.86 -11.91
N VAL A 118 2.02 -10.17 -13.06
CA VAL A 118 2.94 -9.04 -13.25
C VAL A 118 2.12 -7.78 -13.51
N GLN A 119 2.32 -6.74 -12.70
CA GLN A 119 1.60 -5.47 -12.81
C GLN A 119 2.56 -4.35 -13.25
N PHE A 120 2.23 -3.59 -14.29
CA PHE A 120 3.05 -2.49 -14.81
C PHE A 120 2.39 -1.12 -14.54
N GLU A 121 3.14 -0.21 -13.93
CA GLU A 121 2.71 1.20 -13.79
C GLU A 121 3.03 2.07 -15.01
N GLY A 122 4.05 1.68 -15.77
CA GLY A 122 4.66 2.50 -16.81
C GLY A 122 4.62 1.86 -18.18
N GLU A 123 5.05 2.65 -19.17
CA GLU A 123 5.36 2.15 -20.51
C GLU A 123 6.66 1.36 -20.48
N VAL A 124 6.61 0.09 -20.92
CA VAL A 124 7.80 -0.76 -21.02
C VAL A 124 7.91 -1.43 -22.39
N ALA A 125 9.12 -1.43 -22.93
CA ALA A 125 9.52 -2.30 -24.02
C ALA A 125 9.85 -3.71 -23.48
N LEU A 126 9.54 -4.74 -24.27
CA LEU A 126 9.75 -6.13 -23.87
C LEU A 126 10.84 -6.78 -24.72
N SER A 127 11.91 -7.25 -24.07
CA SER A 127 12.96 -8.03 -24.74
C SER A 127 12.44 -9.43 -25.08
N SER A 128 13.03 -10.11 -26.07
CA SER A 128 12.47 -11.35 -26.66
C SER A 128 12.28 -12.49 -25.66
N HIS A 129 13.06 -12.53 -24.58
CA HIS A 129 12.99 -13.52 -23.51
C HIS A 129 12.59 -12.93 -22.16
N ALA A 130 11.92 -11.77 -22.15
CA ALA A 130 11.53 -11.08 -20.93
C ALA A 130 10.76 -11.97 -19.94
N PHE A 131 9.82 -12.78 -20.45
CA PHE A 131 8.89 -13.58 -19.64
C PHE A 131 9.18 -15.08 -19.66
N ASP A 132 10.34 -15.50 -20.16
CA ASP A 132 10.77 -16.89 -20.10
C ASP A 132 10.80 -17.35 -18.63
N GLY A 133 10.10 -18.42 -18.30
CA GLY A 133 10.00 -18.96 -16.93
C GLY A 133 8.66 -18.69 -16.23
N LEU A 134 7.84 -17.76 -16.74
CA LEU A 134 6.49 -17.54 -16.22
C LEU A 134 5.52 -18.65 -16.65
N PRO A 135 4.61 -19.11 -15.78
CA PRO A 135 3.57 -20.04 -16.17
C PRO A 135 2.56 -19.42 -17.15
N GLU A 136 1.90 -20.24 -17.97
CA GLU A 136 0.82 -19.79 -18.87
C GLU A 136 -0.39 -19.21 -18.11
N THR A 137 -0.48 -19.46 -16.81
CA THR A 137 -1.51 -18.90 -15.93
C THR A 137 -1.18 -17.50 -15.42
N THR A 138 0.04 -16.99 -15.59
CA THR A 138 0.39 -15.64 -15.13
C THR A 138 -0.45 -14.61 -15.88
N VAL A 139 -1.11 -13.72 -15.15
CA VAL A 139 -1.84 -12.58 -15.71
C VAL A 139 -0.97 -11.32 -15.68
N PHE A 140 -1.25 -10.41 -16.59
CA PHE A 140 -0.56 -9.14 -16.72
C PHE A 140 -1.57 -8.02 -16.50
N GLU A 141 -1.27 -7.12 -15.58
CA GLU A 141 -2.04 -5.90 -15.35
C GLU A 141 -1.20 -4.71 -15.82
N THR A 142 -1.80 -3.75 -16.50
CA THR A 142 -1.09 -2.55 -16.94
C THR A 142 -2.00 -1.34 -16.94
N SER A 143 -1.44 -0.19 -16.60
CA SER A 143 -2.10 1.10 -16.78
C SER A 143 -1.65 1.86 -18.02
N SER A 144 -0.65 1.33 -18.73
CA SER A 144 -0.15 1.88 -19.99
C SER A 144 -0.77 1.15 -21.18
N ARG A 145 -1.35 1.93 -22.10
CA ARG A 145 -1.87 1.43 -23.38
C ARG A 145 -0.74 0.89 -24.26
N GLU A 146 0.44 1.47 -24.16
CA GLU A 146 1.65 1.12 -24.89
C GLU A 146 2.18 -0.21 -24.38
N THR A 147 2.21 -0.42 -23.06
CA THR A 147 2.52 -1.74 -22.47
C THR A 147 1.49 -2.80 -22.85
N LYS A 148 0.18 -2.47 -22.88
CA LYS A 148 -0.86 -3.39 -23.41
C LYS A 148 -0.55 -3.82 -24.84
N LYS A 149 -0.21 -2.87 -25.73
CA LYS A 149 0.19 -3.16 -27.11
C LYS A 149 1.47 -4.01 -27.17
N ALA A 150 2.45 -3.73 -26.31
CA ALA A 150 3.69 -4.48 -26.24
C ALA A 150 3.44 -5.94 -25.81
N LEU A 151 2.61 -6.17 -24.80
CA LEU A 151 2.21 -7.51 -24.34
C LEU A 151 1.50 -8.31 -25.44
N LEU A 152 0.57 -7.69 -26.16
CA LEU A 152 -0.11 -8.30 -27.31
C LEU A 152 0.87 -8.65 -28.44
N HIS A 153 1.80 -7.74 -28.75
CA HIS A 153 2.83 -7.97 -29.77
C HIS A 153 3.81 -9.08 -29.36
N TYR A 154 4.09 -9.19 -28.07
CA TYR A 154 4.92 -10.25 -27.49
C TYR A 154 4.26 -11.64 -27.58
N GLY A 155 2.94 -11.69 -27.84
CA GLY A 155 2.18 -12.94 -27.97
C GLY A 155 1.49 -13.39 -26.69
N ILE A 156 1.31 -12.49 -25.71
CA ILE A 156 0.47 -12.77 -24.55
C ILE A 156 -1.00 -12.76 -24.98
N GLU A 157 -1.73 -13.82 -24.62
CA GLU A 157 -3.16 -13.95 -24.92
C GLU A 157 -3.96 -12.77 -24.33
N PRO A 158 -4.89 -12.15 -25.09
CA PRO A 158 -5.65 -10.99 -24.62
C PRO A 158 -6.39 -11.23 -23.29
N SER A 159 -6.87 -12.45 -23.04
CA SER A 159 -7.56 -12.82 -21.80
C SER A 159 -6.67 -12.80 -20.56
N ARG A 160 -5.34 -12.75 -20.74
CA ARG A 160 -4.35 -12.64 -19.66
C ARG A 160 -3.94 -11.19 -19.42
N ILE A 161 -4.38 -10.23 -20.23
CA ILE A 161 -3.97 -8.82 -20.14
C ILE A 161 -5.14 -7.98 -19.64
N HIS A 162 -5.00 -7.44 -18.44
CA HIS A 162 -5.95 -6.54 -17.81
C HIS A 162 -5.41 -5.12 -17.93
N TYR A 163 -6.21 -4.20 -18.47
CA TYR A 163 -5.83 -2.80 -18.62
C TYR A 163 -6.75 -1.91 -17.79
N THR A 164 -6.17 -1.06 -16.95
CA THR A 164 -6.91 -0.04 -16.20
C THR A 164 -6.15 1.27 -16.31
N GLY A 165 -6.71 2.28 -16.99
CA GLY A 165 -6.06 3.58 -17.14
C GLY A 165 -5.83 4.25 -15.77
N VAL A 166 -4.68 4.91 -15.60
CA VAL A 166 -4.39 5.72 -14.41
C VAL A 166 -5.40 6.87 -14.34
N ARG A 167 -5.92 7.11 -13.14
CA ARG A 167 -6.85 8.21 -12.83
C ARG A 167 -6.21 9.26 -11.94
N THR A 168 -5.26 8.83 -11.12
CA THR A 168 -4.54 9.69 -10.20
C THR A 168 -3.09 9.23 -10.08
N ASN A 169 -2.15 10.14 -10.32
CA ASN A 169 -0.76 10.00 -9.95
C ASN A 169 -0.54 10.73 -8.63
N TYR A 170 -0.44 9.95 -7.56
CA TYR A 170 -0.22 10.46 -6.22
C TYR A 170 1.27 10.38 -5.88
N VAL A 171 1.89 11.52 -5.62
CA VAL A 171 3.30 11.61 -5.18
C VAL A 171 3.36 12.08 -3.74
N ALA A 172 4.01 11.32 -2.87
CA ALA A 172 4.22 11.71 -1.47
C ALA A 172 5.69 12.07 -1.25
N PHE A 173 5.95 13.26 -0.72
CA PHE A 173 7.24 13.65 -0.18
C PHE A 173 7.16 13.75 1.34
N GLY A 174 8.26 13.47 2.01
CA GLY A 174 8.32 13.69 3.44
C GLY A 174 9.51 13.03 4.11
N ASP A 175 9.42 12.96 5.43
CA ASP A 175 10.37 12.27 6.28
C ASP A 175 9.91 10.85 6.63
N SER A 176 10.41 10.32 7.74
CA SER A 176 10.08 9.00 8.29
C SER A 176 8.59 8.80 8.56
N ILE A 177 7.82 9.88 8.78
CA ILE A 177 6.37 9.79 8.96
C ILE A 177 5.70 9.37 7.65
N ALA A 178 6.03 10.01 6.53
CA ALA A 178 5.50 9.60 5.23
C ALA A 178 6.04 8.24 4.77
N ALA A 179 7.25 7.88 5.20
CA ALA A 179 7.84 6.57 4.91
C ALA A 179 7.19 5.41 5.70
N GLY A 180 6.52 5.69 6.83
CA GLY A 180 5.93 4.67 7.70
C GLY A 180 6.92 4.00 8.65
N TYR A 181 7.98 4.71 9.06
CA TYR A 181 9.16 4.17 9.75
C TYR A 181 8.88 3.22 10.92
N ALA A 182 7.85 3.51 11.73
CA ALA A 182 7.55 2.75 12.94
C ALA A 182 6.55 1.60 12.74
N LEU A 183 6.06 1.38 11.52
CA LEU A 183 5.04 0.39 11.25
C LEU A 183 5.62 -0.99 10.93
N PRO A 184 4.88 -2.07 11.22
CA PRO A 184 5.29 -3.42 10.83
C PRO A 184 5.53 -3.54 9.33
N GLY A 185 6.65 -4.14 8.94
CA GLY A 185 7.06 -4.26 7.54
C GLY A 185 7.85 -3.07 7.01
N TYR A 186 8.14 -2.07 7.85
CA TYR A 186 9.14 -1.06 7.53
C TYR A 186 10.54 -1.68 7.58
N LYS A 187 11.33 -1.47 6.54
CA LYS A 187 12.68 -2.01 6.45
C LYS A 187 13.71 -0.99 6.94
N HIS A 188 14.51 -1.41 7.92
CA HIS A 188 15.63 -0.62 8.43
C HIS A 188 16.93 -1.00 7.73
N GLY A 189 17.67 -0.04 7.17
CA GLY A 189 18.98 -0.31 6.56
C GLY A 189 19.62 0.90 5.90
N THR A 190 19.39 1.06 4.61
CA THR A 190 19.89 2.13 3.72
C THR A 190 18.73 3.06 3.30
N PRO A 191 18.98 4.27 2.76
CA PRO A 191 17.88 5.14 2.30
C PRO A 191 17.12 4.58 1.09
N ASN A 192 17.70 3.55 0.44
CA ASN A 192 17.07 2.75 -0.60
C ASN A 192 16.19 1.62 0.01
N ASP A 193 16.41 1.25 1.27
CA ASP A 193 15.56 0.31 2.03
C ASP A 193 14.32 1.01 2.62
N ASP A 194 14.41 2.31 2.90
CA ASP A 194 13.35 3.12 3.51
C ASP A 194 12.04 3.23 2.67
N ARG A 195 11.95 2.60 1.48
CA ARG A 195 11.01 3.02 0.41
C ARG A 195 10.36 1.94 -0.44
N PHE A 196 9.31 1.43 0.16
CA PHE A 196 8.31 0.51 -0.34
C PHE A 196 8.77 -0.97 -0.47
N PRO A 197 8.02 -1.91 0.14
CA PRO A 197 6.65 -1.63 0.51
C PRO A 197 6.36 -0.69 1.69
N THR A 198 5.71 0.48 1.49
CA THR A 198 5.40 1.44 2.57
C THR A 198 4.41 0.61 3.34
N PRO A 199 4.68 0.48 4.63
CA PRO A 199 3.97 -0.45 5.45
C PRO A 199 2.45 -0.38 5.27
N GLU A 200 1.82 -1.54 5.38
CA GLU A 200 0.38 -1.60 5.55
C GLU A 200 -0.03 -0.69 6.73
N GLY A 201 -1.08 0.09 6.53
CA GLY A 201 -1.56 1.06 7.52
C GLY A 201 -0.82 2.40 7.54
N ALA A 202 0.25 2.57 6.77
CA ALA A 202 0.88 3.88 6.62
C ALA A 202 -0.05 4.86 5.91
N PHE A 203 -0.12 6.11 6.39
CA PHE A 203 -1.10 7.08 5.89
C PHE A 203 -0.98 7.32 4.38
N VAL A 204 0.23 7.38 3.82
CA VAL A 204 0.45 7.53 2.37
C VAL A 204 -0.17 6.36 1.61
N ARG A 205 0.02 5.13 2.09
CA ARG A 205 -0.61 3.96 1.47
C ARG A 205 -2.14 4.05 1.56
N ASN A 206 -2.68 4.38 2.73
CA ASN A 206 -4.12 4.49 2.94
C ASN A 206 -4.75 5.59 2.06
N LEU A 207 -4.07 6.72 1.86
CA LEU A 207 -4.51 7.78 0.94
C LEU A 207 -4.50 7.31 -0.51
N GLY A 208 -3.47 6.55 -0.92
CA GLY A 208 -3.45 5.90 -2.23
C GLY A 208 -4.63 4.94 -2.44
N GLU A 209 -4.94 4.12 -1.43
CA GLU A 209 -6.09 3.21 -1.46
C GLU A 209 -7.44 3.96 -1.48
N MET A 210 -7.54 5.07 -0.73
CA MET A 210 -8.70 5.95 -0.75
C MET A 210 -8.91 6.60 -2.12
N LEU A 211 -7.85 7.15 -2.73
CA LEU A 211 -7.88 7.71 -4.08
C LEU A 211 -8.29 6.63 -5.10
N ASN A 212 -7.72 5.44 -4.97
CA ASN A 212 -8.05 4.30 -5.82
C ASN A 212 -9.55 3.93 -5.75
N ALA A 213 -10.10 3.92 -4.54
CA ALA A 213 -11.52 3.62 -4.32
C ALA A 213 -12.47 4.72 -4.82
N GLN A 214 -12.01 5.98 -4.82
CA GLN A 214 -12.83 7.14 -5.14
C GLN A 214 -12.79 7.52 -6.62
N GLU A 215 -11.59 7.58 -7.21
CA GLU A 215 -11.34 8.13 -8.56
C GLU A 215 -11.07 7.02 -9.59
N GLY A 216 -10.81 5.78 -9.14
CA GLY A 216 -10.28 4.68 -9.94
C GLY A 216 -8.76 4.61 -9.82
N LEU A 217 -8.07 3.84 -10.68
CA LEU A 217 -6.66 3.47 -10.47
C LEU A 217 -5.76 4.64 -10.06
N ALA A 218 -5.27 4.61 -8.82
CA ALA A 218 -4.31 5.57 -8.30
C ALA A 218 -2.92 4.94 -8.19
N LEU A 219 -1.93 5.54 -8.85
CA LEU A 219 -0.53 5.15 -8.73
C LEU A 219 0.13 5.99 -7.64
N THR A 220 0.59 5.33 -6.57
CA THR A 220 1.22 6.00 -5.43
C THR A 220 2.74 5.89 -5.51
N SER A 221 3.41 7.02 -5.62
CA SER A 221 4.87 7.15 -5.60
C SER A 221 5.30 7.80 -4.29
N ASN A 222 5.66 6.99 -3.30
CA ASN A 222 6.19 7.49 -2.04
C ASN A 222 7.69 7.77 -2.16
N GLN A 223 8.06 9.05 -2.15
CA GLN A 223 9.42 9.58 -2.23
C GLN A 223 9.94 10.06 -0.86
N ALA A 224 9.26 9.72 0.24
CA ALA A 224 9.67 10.08 1.59
C ALA A 224 10.98 9.42 2.02
N VAL A 225 11.74 10.08 2.91
CA VAL A 225 13.07 9.64 3.36
C VAL A 225 13.19 9.78 4.86
N SER A 226 13.49 8.69 5.56
CA SER A 226 13.63 8.77 7.01
C SER A 226 14.79 9.68 7.40
N GLY A 227 14.53 10.53 8.39
CA GLY A 227 15.52 11.48 8.92
C GLY A 227 15.77 12.74 8.08
N TRP A 228 15.14 12.91 6.90
CA TRP A 228 15.34 14.12 6.11
C TRP A 228 14.78 15.37 6.78
N THR A 229 15.53 16.46 6.68
CA THR A 229 15.09 17.82 7.00
C THR A 229 14.42 18.47 5.79
N SER A 230 13.73 19.58 6.03
CA SER A 230 13.15 20.40 4.95
C SER A 230 14.22 20.92 3.98
N GLU A 231 15.44 21.21 4.45
CA GLU A 231 16.54 21.64 3.57
C GLU A 231 17.00 20.54 2.62
N GLN A 232 17.04 19.28 3.10
CA GLN A 232 17.43 18.13 2.26
C GLN A 232 16.37 17.86 1.19
N LEU A 233 15.08 17.90 1.55
CA LEU A 233 14.01 17.80 0.57
C LEU A 233 14.08 18.93 -0.46
N LEU A 234 14.29 20.18 -0.02
CA LEU A 234 14.42 21.32 -0.92
C LEU A 234 15.59 21.14 -1.90
N LYS A 235 16.76 20.73 -1.40
CA LYS A 235 17.93 20.45 -2.24
C LYS A 235 17.62 19.36 -3.28
N ALA A 236 16.94 18.29 -2.87
CA ALA A 236 16.55 17.20 -3.76
C ALA A 236 15.53 17.65 -4.81
N LEU A 237 14.52 18.45 -4.46
CA LEU A 237 13.58 19.04 -5.43
C LEU A 237 14.29 19.97 -6.42
N GLN A 238 15.20 20.82 -5.95
CA GLN A 238 15.95 21.77 -6.77
C GLN A 238 17.00 21.12 -7.70
N SER A 239 17.35 19.87 -7.45
CA SER A 239 18.20 19.11 -8.38
C SER A 239 17.53 18.88 -9.75
N GLY A 240 16.19 18.90 -9.80
CA GLY A 240 15.40 18.62 -11.00
C GLY A 240 15.11 17.13 -11.22
N GLU A 241 15.64 16.24 -10.40
CA GLU A 241 15.52 14.78 -10.54
C GLU A 241 14.07 14.29 -10.42
N TYR A 242 13.24 15.00 -9.66
CA TYR A 242 11.81 14.68 -9.56
C TYR A 242 10.95 15.28 -10.67
N ALA A 243 11.50 16.08 -11.60
CA ALA A 243 10.70 16.79 -12.59
C ALA A 243 9.87 15.84 -13.47
N GLY A 244 10.41 14.67 -13.83
CA GLY A 244 9.66 13.65 -14.58
C GLY A 244 8.51 13.03 -13.78
N LEU A 245 8.68 12.88 -12.46
CA LEU A 245 7.65 12.35 -11.56
C LEU A 245 6.57 13.41 -11.29
N LEU A 246 6.97 14.65 -11.05
CA LEU A 246 6.12 15.78 -10.68
C LEU A 246 5.29 16.31 -11.86
N LYS A 247 5.83 16.26 -13.08
CA LYS A 247 5.14 16.71 -14.29
C LYS A 247 3.79 16.02 -14.50
N ASP A 248 3.71 14.74 -14.16
CA ASP A 248 2.50 13.93 -14.32
C ASP A 248 1.72 13.78 -13.00
N ALA A 249 2.10 14.48 -11.93
CA ALA A 249 1.45 14.35 -10.63
C ALA A 249 0.09 15.08 -10.60
N ASP A 250 -0.91 14.44 -10.03
CA ASP A 250 -2.25 15.01 -9.82
C ASP A 250 -2.47 15.41 -8.36
N VAL A 251 -1.91 14.61 -7.44
CA VAL A 251 -1.96 14.84 -6.00
C VAL A 251 -0.54 14.79 -5.46
N VAL A 252 -0.14 15.81 -4.71
CA VAL A 252 1.14 15.83 -3.99
C VAL A 252 0.89 16.02 -2.50
N THR A 253 1.39 15.11 -1.66
CA THR A 253 1.41 15.33 -0.20
C THR A 253 2.81 15.59 0.30
N VAL A 254 2.96 16.54 1.22
CA VAL A 254 4.23 16.88 1.86
C VAL A 254 4.11 16.74 3.38
N THR A 255 4.98 15.92 3.98
CA THR A 255 5.12 15.75 5.44
C THR A 255 6.58 15.91 5.83
N ILE A 256 7.00 17.14 6.09
CA ILE A 256 8.41 17.49 6.35
C ILE A 256 8.50 18.66 7.32
N GLY A 257 9.65 18.78 8.00
CA GLY A 257 9.95 19.88 8.92
C GLY A 257 10.24 19.38 10.33
N SER A 258 9.66 18.26 10.75
CA SER A 258 9.83 17.74 12.11
C SER A 258 11.31 17.51 12.47
N ASN A 259 12.13 17.01 11.55
CA ASN A 259 13.55 16.78 11.80
C ASN A 259 14.39 18.06 11.95
N ASP A 260 13.94 19.18 11.37
CA ASP A 260 14.59 20.49 11.52
C ASP A 260 14.50 21.00 12.98
N LEU A 261 13.56 20.48 13.77
CA LEU A 261 13.30 20.86 15.15
C LEU A 261 13.49 19.73 16.16
N LEU A 262 12.80 18.60 15.95
CA LEU A 262 12.75 17.49 16.91
C LEU A 262 14.10 16.79 17.07
N GLY A 263 14.90 16.69 16.01
CA GLY A 263 16.25 16.12 16.09
C GLY A 263 17.13 16.87 17.09
N PRO A 264 17.35 18.19 16.90
CA PRO A 264 18.07 19.02 17.88
C PRO A 264 17.42 19.05 19.27
N PHE A 265 16.09 19.09 19.35
CA PHE A 265 15.38 19.07 20.64
C PHE A 265 15.63 17.79 21.44
N ILE A 266 15.41 16.62 20.81
CA ILE A 266 15.63 15.30 21.42
C ILE A 266 17.09 15.17 21.86
N LYS A 267 18.03 15.60 21.00
CA LYS A 267 19.46 15.57 21.33
C LYS A 267 19.79 16.36 22.60
N ILE A 268 19.23 17.56 22.79
CA ILE A 268 19.43 18.35 24.02
C ILE A 268 18.96 17.58 25.25
N VAL A 269 17.81 16.90 25.15
CA VAL A 269 17.23 16.11 26.26
C VAL A 269 18.06 14.87 26.53
N GLU A 270 18.45 14.11 25.50
CA GLU A 270 19.25 12.88 25.62
C GLU A 270 20.66 13.13 26.16
N GLU A 271 21.29 14.24 25.78
CA GLU A 271 22.60 14.64 26.32
C GLU A 271 22.53 14.98 27.82
N ALA A 272 21.41 15.49 28.30
CA ALA A 272 21.21 15.83 29.70
C ALA A 272 20.71 14.64 30.55
N ILE A 273 19.76 13.86 30.03
CA ILE A 273 19.11 12.73 30.71
C ILE A 273 19.66 11.41 30.15
N ASP A 274 20.98 11.27 30.20
CA ASP A 274 21.70 10.14 29.66
C ASP A 274 21.67 8.90 30.60
N ASP A 275 22.39 7.86 30.21
CA ASP A 275 22.60 6.66 31.02
C ASP A 275 23.25 6.96 32.38
N ASN A 276 24.07 8.00 32.49
CA ASN A 276 24.72 8.38 33.73
C ASN A 276 23.75 9.08 34.68
N PHE A 277 22.88 9.96 34.18
CA PHE A 277 21.77 10.51 34.93
C PHE A 277 20.86 9.39 35.46
N SER A 278 20.47 8.46 34.60
CA SER A 278 19.63 7.31 34.96
C SER A 278 20.27 6.47 36.08
N LYS A 279 21.58 6.20 35.99
CA LYS A 279 22.34 5.49 37.05
C LYS A 279 22.35 6.23 38.38
N LYS A 280 22.46 7.57 38.38
CA LYS A 280 22.41 8.37 39.61
C LYS A 280 21.04 8.30 40.28
N VAL A 281 19.96 8.31 39.50
CA VAL A 281 18.60 8.16 40.02
C VAL A 281 18.41 6.77 40.64
N SER A 282 18.82 5.70 39.95
CA SER A 282 18.77 4.34 40.50
C SER A 282 19.65 4.16 41.74
N GLU A 283 20.85 4.77 41.77
CA GLU A 283 21.71 4.78 42.97
C GLU A 283 21.02 5.48 44.13
N LEU A 284 20.40 6.65 43.89
CA LEU A 284 19.66 7.37 44.92
C LEU A 284 18.49 6.54 45.47
N GLU A 285 17.74 5.84 44.60
CA GLU A 285 16.67 4.93 45.01
C GLU A 285 17.19 3.81 45.90
N PHE A 286 18.25 3.12 45.45
CA PHE A 286 18.87 2.02 46.18
C PHE A 286 19.37 2.44 47.57
N LEU A 287 20.12 3.56 47.64
CA LEU A 287 20.64 4.07 48.92
C LEU A 287 19.54 4.49 49.88
N SER A 288 18.41 4.97 49.36
CA SER A 288 17.25 5.38 50.16
C SER A 288 16.52 4.18 50.76
N ALA A 289 16.39 3.10 49.99
CA ALA A 289 15.87 1.83 50.50
C ALA A 289 16.76 1.25 51.63
N GLU A 290 18.08 1.21 51.44
CA GLU A 290 19.03 0.73 52.47
C GLU A 290 18.97 1.58 53.75
N ALA A 291 18.81 2.90 53.62
CA ALA A 291 18.64 3.80 54.75
C ALA A 291 17.32 3.54 55.51
N ALA A 292 16.22 3.28 54.79
CA ALA A 292 14.91 3.00 55.36
C ALA A 292 14.87 1.70 56.17
N GLU A 293 15.67 0.69 55.79
CA GLU A 293 15.78 -0.58 56.52
C GLU A 293 16.62 -0.49 57.82
N GLY A 294 17.09 0.71 58.20
CA GLY A 294 17.84 0.92 59.44
C GLY A 294 19.24 0.29 59.43
N ARG A 295 19.73 -0.11 58.26
CA ARG A 295 21.08 -0.67 58.06
C ARG A 295 22.18 0.39 58.11
N SER A 296 21.81 1.66 58.27
CA SER A 296 22.72 2.80 58.13
C SER A 296 22.50 3.88 59.19
N SER A 297 23.47 3.99 60.11
CA SER A 297 23.77 5.22 60.85
C SER A 297 24.90 6.02 60.17
N ASP A 298 25.28 5.65 58.95
CA ASP A 298 26.53 6.09 58.33
C ASP A 298 26.43 7.51 57.78
N ALA A 299 27.32 8.37 58.27
CA ALA A 299 27.49 9.74 57.77
C ALA A 299 27.78 9.76 56.27
N TRP A 300 28.54 8.77 55.78
CA TRP A 300 28.86 8.61 54.36
C TRP A 300 27.62 8.39 53.49
N LEU A 301 26.66 7.57 53.93
CA LEU A 301 25.44 7.30 53.17
C LEU A 301 24.62 8.58 52.97
N ARG A 302 24.47 9.38 54.04
CA ARG A 302 23.81 10.69 53.97
C ARG A 302 24.54 11.67 53.06
N GLU A 303 25.88 11.71 53.13
CA GLU A 303 26.69 12.57 52.27
C GLU A 303 26.55 12.20 50.79
N ARG A 304 26.59 10.91 50.46
CA ARG A 304 26.41 10.43 49.09
C ARG A 304 25.00 10.71 48.56
N GLN A 305 23.96 10.47 49.36
CA GLN A 305 22.58 10.82 48.99
C GLN A 305 22.45 12.32 48.69
N ASN A 306 22.98 13.19 49.55
CA ASN A 306 22.92 14.64 49.34
C ASN A 306 23.69 15.07 48.07
N SER A 307 24.84 14.44 47.77
CA SER A 307 25.59 14.67 46.53
C SER A 307 24.74 14.31 45.31
N LEU A 308 24.15 13.11 45.30
CA LEU A 308 23.30 12.64 44.19
C LEU A 308 22.10 13.54 43.97
N VAL A 309 21.42 13.95 45.05
CA VAL A 309 20.30 14.90 44.98
C VAL A 309 20.74 16.21 44.34
N THR A 310 21.87 16.76 44.77
CA THR A 310 22.40 18.01 44.21
C THR A 310 22.75 17.86 42.72
N GLU A 311 23.41 16.76 42.35
CA GLU A 311 23.77 16.46 40.97
C GLU A 311 22.53 16.31 40.07
N ILE A 312 21.53 15.55 40.50
CA ILE A 312 20.28 15.33 39.76
C ILE A 312 19.50 16.65 39.62
N ALA A 313 19.32 17.39 40.71
CA ALA A 313 18.59 18.67 40.69
C ALA A 313 19.27 19.69 39.76
N ASN A 314 20.60 19.78 39.79
CA ASN A 314 21.34 20.68 38.91
C ASN A 314 21.20 20.30 37.44
N THR A 315 21.23 19.00 37.10
CA THR A 315 21.01 18.54 35.72
C THR A 315 19.62 18.92 35.23
N LEU A 316 18.57 18.67 36.02
CA LEU A 316 17.19 19.00 35.64
C LEU A 316 16.98 20.51 35.47
N SER A 317 17.47 21.31 36.43
CA SER A 317 17.38 22.77 36.37
C SER A 317 18.14 23.34 35.16
N GLN A 318 19.34 22.82 34.87
CA GLN A 318 20.12 23.24 33.71
C GLN A 318 19.41 22.89 32.40
N LEU A 319 18.79 21.70 32.30
CA LEU A 319 18.04 21.31 31.13
C LEU A 319 16.82 22.22 30.91
N ASN A 320 16.02 22.50 31.95
CA ASN A 320 14.90 23.44 31.87
C ASN A 320 15.34 24.81 31.36
N GLU A 321 16.45 25.35 31.87
CA GLU A 321 16.99 26.63 31.39
C GLU A 321 17.53 26.55 29.95
N THR A 322 18.07 25.40 29.53
CA THR A 322 18.57 25.19 28.16
C THR A 322 17.43 25.05 27.14
N LEU A 323 16.32 24.39 27.50
CA LEU A 323 15.14 24.24 26.64
C LEU A 323 14.35 25.54 26.52
N LYS A 324 14.43 26.42 27.51
CA LYS A 324 13.73 27.71 27.49
C LYS A 324 14.36 28.68 26.49
N ASP A 325 13.59 29.08 25.49
CA ASP A 325 14.00 30.07 24.48
C ASP A 325 15.37 29.75 23.83
N ASN A 326 15.66 28.45 23.66
CA ASN A 326 16.87 27.96 23.01
C ASN A 326 17.05 28.59 21.61
N PRO A 327 18.17 29.27 21.35
CA PRO A 327 18.35 30.03 20.11
C PRO A 327 18.50 29.14 18.87
N GLU A 328 19.04 27.93 19.01
CA GLU A 328 19.20 26.99 17.89
C GLU A 328 17.84 26.46 17.43
N LEU A 329 17.00 26.03 18.38
CA LEU A 329 15.63 25.57 18.09
C LEU A 329 14.77 26.69 17.48
N LEU A 330 14.86 27.92 18.03
CA LEU A 330 14.15 29.08 17.47
C LEU A 330 14.62 29.41 16.04
N ALA A 331 15.92 29.29 15.77
CA ALA A 331 16.46 29.50 14.43
C ALA A 331 15.95 28.45 13.43
N GLY A 332 15.83 27.18 13.86
CA GLY A 332 15.20 26.13 13.05
C GLY A 332 13.76 26.45 12.68
N CYS A 333 12.94 26.86 13.66
CA CYS A 333 11.56 27.30 13.42
C CYS A 333 11.47 28.48 12.43
N GLU A 334 12.32 29.50 12.60
CA GLU A 334 12.37 30.67 11.72
C GLU A 334 12.84 30.31 10.31
N ASN A 335 13.85 29.46 10.18
CA ASN A 335 14.37 29.03 8.88
C ASN A 335 13.31 28.26 8.09
N PHE A 336 12.56 27.38 8.75
CA PHE A 336 11.46 26.67 8.10
C PHE A 336 10.37 27.61 7.61
N ARG A 337 9.90 28.50 8.50
CA ARG A 337 8.82 29.44 8.24
C ARG A 337 9.16 30.43 7.12
N GLU A 338 10.34 31.02 7.18
CA GLU A 338 10.71 32.15 6.33
C GLU A 338 11.42 31.75 5.05
N LYS A 339 11.95 30.51 4.96
CA LYS A 339 12.79 30.09 3.82
C LYS A 339 12.41 28.74 3.24
N THR A 340 12.53 27.66 4.00
CA THR A 340 12.49 26.33 3.38
C THR A 340 11.08 25.93 2.95
N GLN A 341 10.06 26.16 3.77
CA GLN A 341 8.67 25.85 3.39
C GLN A 341 8.22 26.66 2.15
N PRO A 342 8.39 28.00 2.09
CA PRO A 342 8.10 28.75 0.87
C PRO A 342 8.88 28.28 -0.37
N ALA A 343 10.17 27.95 -0.21
CA ALA A 343 11.02 27.54 -1.32
C ALA A 343 10.65 26.15 -1.86
N ILE A 344 10.27 25.22 -0.99
CA ILE A 344 9.76 23.90 -1.38
C ILE A 344 8.46 24.10 -2.16
N LEU A 345 7.52 24.89 -1.63
CA LEU A 345 6.23 25.13 -2.26
C LEU A 345 6.39 25.75 -3.65
N ASN A 346 7.23 26.78 -3.79
CA ASN A 346 7.53 27.39 -5.09
C ASN A 346 8.11 26.36 -6.07
N THR A 347 9.00 25.49 -5.61
CA THR A 347 9.63 24.46 -6.46
C THR A 347 8.60 23.42 -6.90
N LEU A 348 7.67 23.04 -6.02
CA LEU A 348 6.56 22.13 -6.36
C LEU A 348 5.59 22.76 -7.36
N HIS A 349 5.23 24.04 -7.23
CA HIS A 349 4.41 24.74 -8.23
C HIS A 349 5.09 24.83 -9.60
N GLU A 350 6.40 25.01 -9.62
CA GLU A 350 7.17 25.05 -10.87
C GLU A 350 7.22 23.70 -11.58
N GLN A 351 7.34 22.60 -10.81
CA GLN A 351 7.54 21.25 -11.36
C GLN A 351 6.26 20.43 -11.51
N ALA A 352 5.22 20.72 -10.73
CA ALA A 352 3.90 20.08 -10.75
C ALA A 352 2.77 21.12 -10.84
N PRO A 353 2.68 21.89 -11.95
CA PRO A 353 1.76 23.02 -12.06
C PRO A 353 0.27 22.62 -12.05
N GLU A 354 -0.04 21.36 -12.36
CA GLU A 354 -1.42 20.84 -12.42
C GLU A 354 -1.81 20.06 -11.15
N ALA A 355 -0.87 19.84 -10.23
CA ALA A 355 -1.13 19.02 -9.04
C ALA A 355 -1.81 19.81 -7.92
N GLU A 356 -2.76 19.17 -7.24
CA GLU A 356 -3.25 19.63 -5.95
C GLU A 356 -2.23 19.26 -4.85
N ILE A 357 -1.68 20.28 -4.19
CA ILE A 357 -0.66 20.12 -3.15
C ILE A 357 -1.31 20.14 -1.76
N TYR A 358 -0.96 19.19 -0.90
CA TYR A 358 -1.44 19.07 0.47
C TYR A 358 -0.26 18.99 1.42
N TRP A 359 -0.28 19.78 2.50
CA TRP A 359 0.82 19.80 3.47
C TRP A 359 0.26 19.86 4.88
N ASN A 360 0.66 18.90 5.73
CA ASN A 360 0.20 18.88 7.11
C ASN A 360 1.05 19.73 8.05
N THR A 361 0.42 20.24 9.10
CA THR A 361 1.11 20.84 10.26
C THR A 361 1.94 19.79 11.00
N LEU A 362 2.91 20.23 11.81
CA LEU A 362 3.67 19.34 12.70
C LEU A 362 2.82 19.05 13.94
N TYR A 363 2.94 17.84 14.50
CA TYR A 363 2.32 17.46 15.77
C TYR A 363 3.34 17.40 16.92
N ASN A 364 2.86 17.46 18.16
CA ASN A 364 3.69 17.28 19.36
C ASN A 364 3.78 15.80 19.76
N PRO A 365 4.92 15.12 19.54
CA PRO A 365 5.04 13.70 19.88
C PRO A 365 5.10 13.45 21.39
N PHE A 366 5.39 14.48 22.20
CA PHE A 366 5.55 14.39 23.65
C PHE A 366 4.27 14.75 24.39
N TYR A 367 3.09 14.68 23.77
CA TYR A 367 1.85 15.12 24.41
C TYR A 367 1.60 14.37 25.73
N GLY A 368 1.51 15.12 26.84
CA GLY A 368 1.32 14.57 28.18
C GLY A 368 2.59 14.01 28.84
N GLU A 369 3.71 13.92 28.12
CA GLU A 369 4.94 13.31 28.60
C GLU A 369 5.77 14.28 29.45
N LYS A 370 6.19 13.80 30.63
CA LYS A 370 7.00 14.56 31.58
C LYS A 370 8.07 13.69 32.21
N VAL A 371 9.26 14.27 32.40
CA VAL A 371 10.26 13.70 33.31
C VAL A 371 10.00 14.26 34.71
N ASP A 372 9.03 13.66 35.40
CA ASP A 372 8.72 13.94 36.80
C ASP A 372 9.19 12.78 37.67
N LEU A 373 10.37 12.93 38.28
CA LEU A 373 10.93 11.88 39.14
C LEU A 373 10.00 11.51 40.30
N SER A 374 9.14 12.42 40.77
CA SER A 374 8.22 12.11 41.87
C SER A 374 7.12 11.12 41.46
N GLN A 375 6.70 11.18 40.20
CA GLN A 375 5.74 10.25 39.61
C GLN A 375 6.41 8.95 39.17
N LEU A 376 7.60 9.06 38.58
CA LEU A 376 8.36 7.91 38.08
C LEU A 376 8.92 7.04 39.21
N PHE A 377 9.26 7.64 40.36
CA PHE A 377 9.83 6.94 41.53
C PHE A 377 8.98 7.19 42.79
N PRO A 378 7.74 6.68 42.85
CA PRO A 378 6.77 7.04 43.89
C PRO A 378 7.21 6.60 45.30
N GLU A 379 7.91 5.47 45.42
CA GLU A 379 8.41 5.00 46.70
C GLU A 379 9.57 5.88 47.21
N LEU A 380 10.49 6.27 46.31
CA LEU A 380 11.54 7.23 46.62
C LEU A 380 10.96 8.59 47.03
N ALA A 381 9.92 9.06 46.33
CA ALA A 381 9.19 10.28 46.65
C ALA A 381 8.53 10.24 48.02
N ARG A 382 7.93 9.10 48.39
CA ARG A 382 7.33 8.87 49.70
C ARG A 382 8.38 8.89 50.82
N GLN A 383 9.56 8.33 50.57
CA GLN A 383 10.64 8.27 51.55
C GLN A 383 11.31 9.65 51.77
N LEU A 384 11.44 10.45 50.72
CA LEU A 384 12.22 11.69 50.73
C LEU A 384 11.44 12.93 50.23
N PRO A 385 10.29 13.28 50.83
CA PRO A 385 9.38 14.30 50.27
C PRO A 385 9.96 15.71 50.21
N MET A 386 10.95 16.05 51.06
CA MET A 386 11.61 17.36 51.02
C MET A 386 12.71 17.44 49.95
N ILE A 387 13.24 16.29 49.52
CA ILE A 387 14.24 16.21 48.45
C ILE A 387 13.54 16.40 47.09
N PHE A 388 12.38 15.78 46.89
CA PHE A 388 11.65 15.92 45.61
C PHE A 388 11.16 17.33 45.32
N LYS A 389 11.03 18.21 46.33
CA LYS A 389 10.79 19.64 46.10
C LYS A 389 11.93 20.36 45.38
N GLN A 390 13.11 19.73 45.31
CA GLN A 390 14.29 20.26 44.61
C GLN A 390 14.40 19.74 43.18
N PHE A 391 13.65 18.70 42.81
CA PHE A 391 13.62 18.17 41.46
C PHE A 391 12.51 18.87 40.68
N GLU A 392 12.91 19.79 39.81
CA GLU A 392 12.00 20.36 38.83
C GLU A 392 11.65 19.30 37.79
N ALA A 393 10.36 19.15 37.47
CA ALA A 393 9.95 18.31 36.36
C ALA A 393 10.37 18.95 35.04
N ILE A 394 10.72 18.12 34.06
CA ILE A 394 10.88 18.54 32.66
C ILE A 394 9.56 18.26 31.95
N ASP A 395 8.90 19.31 31.47
CA ASP A 395 7.59 19.22 30.82
C ASP A 395 7.76 19.17 29.31
N LEU A 396 8.23 18.02 28.80
CA LEU A 396 8.53 17.84 27.39
C LEU A 396 7.31 18.10 26.50
N SER A 397 6.11 17.83 27.01
CA SER A 397 4.86 18.21 26.35
C SER A 397 4.79 19.73 26.13
N ALA A 398 4.95 20.54 27.17
CA ALA A 398 4.86 21.99 27.07
C ALA A 398 6.06 22.60 26.30
N ASP A 399 7.27 22.11 26.56
CA ASP A 399 8.49 22.58 25.90
C ASP A 399 8.48 22.25 24.40
N GLY A 400 8.06 21.04 24.03
CA GLY A 400 7.88 20.65 22.63
C GLY A 400 6.80 21.49 21.93
N ALA A 401 5.63 21.65 22.56
CA ALA A 401 4.54 22.48 22.04
C ALA A 401 5.00 23.91 21.74
N TYR A 402 5.80 24.52 22.61
CA TYR A 402 6.30 25.89 22.43
C TYR A 402 7.03 26.09 21.09
N TYR A 403 7.85 25.14 20.68
CA TYR A 403 8.58 25.22 19.42
C TYR A 403 7.75 24.78 18.22
N ILE A 404 6.96 23.73 18.38
CA ILE A 404 6.11 23.19 17.32
C ILE A 404 5.05 24.23 16.91
N GLU A 405 4.45 24.94 17.86
CA GLU A 405 3.50 26.02 17.59
C GLU A 405 4.15 27.20 16.84
N LYS A 406 5.44 27.49 17.11
CA LYS A 406 6.19 28.52 16.36
C LYS A 406 6.47 28.07 14.94
N MET A 407 6.84 26.80 14.76
CA MET A 407 7.06 26.22 13.44
C MET A 407 5.77 26.16 12.63
N ASN A 408 4.65 25.80 13.28
CA ASN A 408 3.33 25.76 12.69
C ASN A 408 2.78 27.15 12.29
N GLN A 409 3.37 28.25 12.78
CA GLN A 409 3.06 29.58 12.23
C GLN A 409 3.33 29.68 10.73
N ALA A 410 4.20 28.84 10.17
CA ALA A 410 4.43 28.74 8.73
C ALA A 410 3.15 28.46 7.95
N PHE A 411 2.27 27.60 8.47
CA PHE A 411 1.00 27.25 7.82
C PHE A 411 -0.07 28.34 7.97
N LEU A 412 0.11 29.27 8.91
CA LEU A 412 -0.75 30.45 9.06
C LEU A 412 -0.24 31.63 8.21
N GLN A 413 1.07 31.71 8.01
CA GLN A 413 1.74 32.77 7.26
C GLN A 413 1.72 32.50 5.75
N ASN A 414 2.12 31.31 5.34
CA ASN A 414 2.24 30.90 3.94
C ASN A 414 1.04 30.00 3.63
N THR A 415 -0.04 30.56 3.09
CA THR A 415 -1.34 29.87 2.93
C THR A 415 -1.77 29.69 1.48
N GLU A 416 -1.07 30.28 0.53
CA GLU A 416 -1.47 30.27 -0.88
C GLU A 416 -0.86 29.07 -1.61
N GLY A 417 -1.62 28.47 -2.53
CA GLY A 417 -1.12 27.44 -3.45
C GLY A 417 -1.02 26.01 -2.89
N TYR A 418 -1.55 25.73 -1.70
CA TYR A 418 -1.70 24.35 -1.23
C TYR A 418 -2.86 24.27 -0.24
N HIS A 419 -3.30 23.05 0.06
CA HIS A 419 -4.27 22.75 1.11
C HIS A 419 -3.54 22.36 2.38
N SER A 420 -3.63 23.21 3.41
CA SER A 420 -3.11 22.87 4.73
C SER A 420 -4.00 21.83 5.42
N VAL A 421 -3.38 20.78 5.95
CA VAL A 421 -4.06 19.74 6.75
C VAL A 421 -3.60 19.89 8.20
N ASP A 422 -4.45 20.46 9.04
CA ASP A 422 -4.09 20.64 10.44
C ASP A 422 -4.26 19.32 11.21
N ILE A 423 -3.13 18.78 11.67
CA ILE A 423 -3.09 17.57 12.50
C ILE A 423 -2.66 17.85 13.94
N TYR A 424 -2.24 19.09 14.26
CA TYR A 424 -1.60 19.41 15.54
C TYR A 424 -2.54 19.14 16.73
N GLU A 425 -3.74 19.70 16.68
CA GLU A 425 -4.69 19.60 17.81
C GLU A 425 -5.23 18.19 18.00
N GLU A 426 -5.44 17.44 16.92
CA GLU A 426 -5.95 16.08 17.01
C GLU A 426 -4.89 15.10 17.55
N PHE A 427 -3.61 15.44 17.35
CA PHE A 427 -2.48 14.73 17.97
C PHE A 427 -2.20 15.14 19.42
N ASN A 428 -2.92 16.11 19.98
CA ASN A 428 -2.90 16.41 21.42
C ASN A 428 -3.67 15.34 22.21
N HIS A 429 -3.32 14.08 21.99
CA HIS A 429 -3.91 12.89 22.57
C HIS A 429 -2.80 11.88 22.89
N PRO A 430 -2.82 11.22 24.07
CA PRO A 430 -1.83 10.20 24.40
C PRO A 430 -1.92 8.99 23.45
N ASP A 431 -0.88 8.18 23.40
CA ASP A 431 -0.87 6.88 22.69
C ASP A 431 -1.04 6.94 21.16
N LEU A 432 -0.79 8.09 20.51
CA LEU A 432 -0.72 8.20 19.04
C LEU A 432 0.71 8.10 18.49
N THR A 433 1.70 8.19 19.37
CA THR A 433 3.13 8.09 19.05
C THR A 433 3.79 6.99 19.89
N ASN A 434 5.04 6.70 19.59
CA ASN A 434 5.82 5.71 20.33
C ASN A 434 6.58 6.28 21.54
N VAL A 435 6.43 7.57 21.83
CA VAL A 435 7.12 8.20 22.96
C VAL A 435 6.62 7.57 24.26
N GLU A 436 7.56 7.20 25.13
CA GLU A 436 7.23 6.60 26.41
C GLU A 436 8.30 6.92 27.47
N ILE A 437 7.89 7.55 28.57
CA ILE A 437 8.75 7.85 29.71
C ILE A 437 8.26 7.07 30.93
N LYS A 438 9.04 6.08 31.36
CA LYS A 438 8.64 5.20 32.47
C LYS A 438 9.79 4.79 33.37
N ASN A 439 9.42 4.30 34.56
CA ASN A 439 10.31 3.56 35.43
C ASN A 439 10.07 2.06 35.23
N ILE A 440 11.14 1.32 34.91
CA ILE A 440 11.14 -0.14 34.86
C ILE A 440 12.14 -0.64 35.90
N ASP A 441 11.62 -1.30 36.96
CA ASP A 441 12.42 -1.93 38.01
C ASP A 441 13.50 -1.00 38.65
N GLY A 442 13.15 0.26 38.88
CA GLY A 442 14.03 1.27 39.47
C GLY A 442 15.00 1.91 38.48
N LYS A 443 14.80 1.70 37.18
CA LYS A 443 15.54 2.34 36.09
C LYS A 443 14.66 3.30 35.33
N LEU A 444 15.14 4.52 35.14
CA LEU A 444 14.54 5.47 34.21
C LEU A 444 14.72 4.97 32.76
N CYS A 445 13.62 4.82 32.04
CA CYS A 445 13.58 4.43 30.64
C CYS A 445 12.91 5.53 29.83
N LEU A 446 13.64 6.04 28.84
CA LEU A 446 13.20 7.08 27.93
C LEU A 446 13.15 6.49 26.53
N ASN A 447 11.96 6.41 25.95
CA ASN A 447 11.78 6.18 24.53
C ASN A 447 11.34 7.50 23.91
N PHE A 448 12.20 8.12 23.12
CA PHE A 448 11.91 9.38 22.44
C PHE A 448 11.51 9.19 20.98
N ASP A 449 11.14 7.96 20.57
CA ASP A 449 10.66 7.68 19.23
C ASP A 449 9.41 8.52 18.91
N PRO A 450 9.52 9.58 18.08
CA PRO A 450 8.45 10.54 17.88
C PRO A 450 7.43 10.08 16.83
N HIS A 451 7.69 8.94 16.18
CA HIS A 451 6.90 8.49 15.05
C HIS A 451 5.48 8.09 15.48
N PRO A 452 4.48 8.31 14.61
CA PRO A 452 3.13 7.87 14.90
C PRO A 452 3.08 6.34 14.84
N ASN A 453 2.26 5.75 15.70
CA ASN A 453 1.92 4.34 15.60
C ASN A 453 0.81 4.13 14.54
N LEU A 454 0.27 2.92 14.45
CA LEU A 454 -0.77 2.58 13.47
C LEU A 454 -2.01 3.49 13.61
N GLU A 455 -2.43 3.76 14.85
CA GLU A 455 -3.55 4.64 15.16
C GLU A 455 -3.24 6.10 14.78
N GLY A 456 -2.01 6.58 15.04
CA GLY A 456 -1.55 7.90 14.61
C GLY A 456 -1.54 8.03 13.08
N HIS A 457 -1.08 7.02 12.36
CA HIS A 457 -1.14 7.01 10.90
C HIS A 457 -2.59 7.00 10.37
N GLN A 458 -3.49 6.24 10.99
CA GLN A 458 -4.91 6.26 10.64
C GLN A 458 -5.52 7.65 10.87
N LEU A 459 -5.19 8.31 11.99
CA LEU A 459 -5.65 9.67 12.26
C LEU A 459 -5.17 10.67 11.19
N ILE A 460 -3.91 10.57 10.76
CA ILE A 460 -3.40 11.41 9.64
C ILE A 460 -4.24 11.15 8.38
N THR A 461 -4.51 9.90 8.03
CA THR A 461 -5.38 9.56 6.90
C THR A 461 -6.76 10.21 7.03
N ASP A 462 -7.41 10.04 8.19
CA ASP A 462 -8.75 10.54 8.45
C ASP A 462 -8.86 12.08 8.34
N LEU A 463 -7.77 12.80 8.61
CA LEU A 463 -7.70 14.26 8.49
C LEU A 463 -7.40 14.72 7.06
N TYR A 464 -6.59 13.99 6.30
CA TYR A 464 -6.33 14.27 4.89
C TYR A 464 -7.54 13.98 4.00
N THR A 465 -8.20 12.85 4.22
CA THR A 465 -9.32 12.36 3.39
C THR A 465 -10.39 13.41 3.10
N PRO A 466 -11.01 14.09 4.10
CA PRO A 466 -12.05 15.07 3.83
C PRO A 466 -11.54 16.33 3.12
N VAL A 467 -10.26 16.68 3.28
CA VAL A 467 -9.64 17.79 2.55
C VAL A 467 -9.51 17.41 1.09
N ILE A 468 -8.86 16.27 0.78
CA ILE A 468 -8.67 15.76 -0.58
C ILE A 468 -10.02 15.56 -1.28
N GLN A 469 -11.00 14.92 -0.62
CA GLN A 469 -12.34 14.70 -1.17
C GLN A 469 -13.07 15.98 -1.58
N LYS A 470 -12.76 17.09 -0.93
CA LYS A 470 -13.38 18.38 -1.20
C LYS A 470 -12.69 19.12 -2.34
N THR A 471 -11.40 18.89 -2.54
CA THR A 471 -10.54 19.74 -3.39
C THR A 471 -10.01 19.03 -4.62
N TYR A 472 -9.98 17.71 -4.63
CA TYR A 472 -9.53 16.91 -5.76
C TYR A 472 -10.65 16.02 -6.29
N THR A 473 -10.73 15.97 -7.61
CA THR A 473 -11.49 15.02 -8.40
C THR A 473 -10.67 14.82 -9.67
N SER A 474 -10.55 13.60 -10.18
CA SER A 474 -9.78 13.42 -11.42
C SER A 474 -10.48 14.19 -12.55
N ASP A 475 -9.78 15.14 -13.17
CA ASP A 475 -10.29 15.93 -14.30
C ASP A 475 -10.45 15.10 -15.58
N ASP A 476 -9.88 13.90 -15.61
CA ASP A 476 -9.98 13.00 -16.75
C ASP A 476 -11.40 12.42 -16.86
N PRO A 477 -12.16 12.73 -17.95
CA PRO A 477 -13.27 11.85 -18.31
C PRO A 477 -12.69 10.44 -18.47
N ALA A 478 -13.44 9.43 -18.03
CA ALA A 478 -13.07 8.01 -18.13
C ALA A 478 -12.29 7.74 -19.45
N PRO A 479 -10.98 7.39 -19.38
CA PRO A 479 -9.99 7.69 -20.43
C PRO A 479 -10.40 7.23 -21.83
N ASP A 480 -11.08 8.08 -22.62
CA ASP A 480 -11.72 7.76 -23.92
C ASP A 480 -12.13 6.27 -24.03
N LEU A 481 -12.71 5.77 -22.93
CA LEU A 481 -12.89 4.34 -22.75
C LEU A 481 -14.05 3.93 -23.65
N SER A 482 -13.84 2.89 -24.44
CA SER A 482 -14.88 2.39 -25.33
C SER A 482 -16.14 2.02 -24.53
N ALA A 483 -17.27 2.63 -24.86
CA ALA A 483 -18.59 2.25 -24.34
C ALA A 483 -19.18 1.00 -25.04
N GLU A 484 -18.41 0.40 -25.96
CA GLU A 484 -18.80 -0.78 -26.72
C GLU A 484 -18.76 -2.02 -25.84
N LYS A 485 -19.92 -2.65 -25.69
CA LYS A 485 -20.17 -3.78 -24.77
C LYS A 485 -21.07 -4.82 -25.40
N ALA A 486 -20.76 -5.18 -26.64
CA ALA A 486 -21.54 -6.12 -27.42
C ALA A 486 -20.92 -7.52 -27.42
N ILE A 487 -21.76 -8.56 -27.40
CA ILE A 487 -21.36 -9.88 -27.89
C ILE A 487 -21.62 -9.89 -29.40
N THR A 488 -20.58 -10.16 -30.19
CA THR A 488 -20.64 -10.20 -31.67
C THR A 488 -20.65 -11.62 -32.23
N GLY A 489 -20.24 -12.59 -31.43
CA GLY A 489 -20.27 -14.01 -31.76
C GLY A 489 -20.48 -14.86 -30.51
N PHE A 490 -21.21 -15.96 -30.64
CA PHE A 490 -21.42 -16.92 -29.56
C PHE A 490 -21.70 -18.31 -30.15
N LYS A 491 -21.09 -19.36 -29.61
CA LYS A 491 -21.36 -20.76 -29.98
C LYS A 491 -21.13 -21.73 -28.83
N LEU A 492 -21.84 -22.86 -28.88
CA LEU A 492 -21.62 -24.03 -28.03
C LEU A 492 -21.23 -25.23 -28.89
N GLY A 493 -19.98 -25.68 -28.76
CA GLY A 493 -19.39 -26.64 -29.70
C GLY A 493 -19.41 -26.10 -31.13
N GLU A 494 -20.00 -26.86 -32.05
CA GLU A 494 -20.17 -26.46 -33.47
C GLU A 494 -21.46 -25.64 -33.71
N ASN A 495 -22.30 -25.44 -32.70
CA ASN A 495 -23.61 -24.80 -32.88
C ASN A 495 -23.51 -23.29 -32.66
N ALA A 496 -23.69 -22.52 -33.72
CA ALA A 496 -23.70 -21.06 -33.67
C ALA A 496 -24.97 -20.52 -32.99
N GLY A 497 -24.80 -19.53 -32.12
CA GLY A 497 -25.87 -18.78 -31.50
C GLY A 497 -26.42 -17.68 -32.42
N THR A 498 -27.71 -17.41 -32.29
CA THR A 498 -28.36 -16.23 -32.87
C THR A 498 -28.38 -15.13 -31.82
N ILE A 499 -27.82 -13.95 -32.15
CA ILE A 499 -27.73 -12.80 -31.25
C ILE A 499 -28.78 -11.78 -31.67
N ASP A 500 -29.75 -11.52 -30.78
CA ASP A 500 -30.68 -10.42 -30.89
C ASP A 500 -30.13 -9.22 -30.12
N LYS A 501 -29.70 -8.19 -30.84
CA LYS A 501 -29.05 -7.00 -30.28
C LYS A 501 -30.06 -6.00 -29.71
N ASP A 502 -31.33 -6.07 -30.08
CA ASP A 502 -32.35 -5.11 -29.63
C ASP A 502 -32.89 -5.47 -28.25
N VAL A 503 -32.91 -6.78 -27.92
CA VAL A 503 -33.35 -7.29 -26.61
C VAL A 503 -32.24 -8.00 -25.82
N TYR A 504 -31.01 -7.97 -26.32
CA TYR A 504 -29.83 -8.58 -25.68
C TYR A 504 -30.03 -10.05 -25.30
N LYS A 505 -30.53 -10.84 -26.26
CA LYS A 505 -30.76 -12.28 -26.08
C LYS A 505 -29.93 -13.09 -27.06
N ILE A 506 -29.31 -14.16 -26.57
CA ILE A 506 -28.56 -15.11 -27.40
C ILE A 506 -29.26 -16.46 -27.33
N THR A 507 -29.66 -17.00 -28.48
CA THR A 507 -30.28 -18.33 -28.55
C THR A 507 -29.37 -19.29 -29.29
N VAL A 508 -28.93 -20.37 -28.62
CA VAL A 508 -28.13 -21.43 -29.23
C VAL A 508 -28.97 -22.69 -29.37
N LYS A 509 -29.06 -23.23 -30.56
CA LYS A 509 -29.79 -24.47 -30.85
C LYS A 509 -28.83 -25.64 -30.91
N VAL A 510 -29.05 -26.66 -30.08
CA VAL A 510 -28.16 -27.82 -29.97
C VAL A 510 -28.92 -29.12 -30.20
N PRO A 511 -28.24 -30.22 -30.58
CA PRO A 511 -28.86 -31.55 -30.62
C PRO A 511 -29.53 -31.93 -29.30
N TRP A 512 -30.67 -32.63 -29.36
CA TRP A 512 -31.47 -33.05 -28.19
C TRP A 512 -30.73 -33.85 -27.12
N ASN A 513 -29.57 -34.42 -27.45
CA ASN A 513 -28.75 -35.23 -26.56
C ASN A 513 -27.49 -34.51 -26.04
N THR A 514 -27.42 -33.18 -26.17
CA THR A 514 -26.32 -32.37 -25.66
C THR A 514 -26.42 -32.22 -24.14
N ASP A 515 -25.34 -32.53 -23.41
CA ASP A 515 -25.28 -32.31 -21.96
C ASP A 515 -25.02 -30.82 -21.66
N LEU A 516 -26.01 -30.11 -21.12
CA LEU A 516 -25.91 -28.67 -20.87
C LEU A 516 -25.29 -28.32 -19.52
N SER A 517 -25.11 -29.28 -18.62
CA SER A 517 -24.70 -29.01 -17.23
C SER A 517 -23.27 -28.47 -17.10
N ARG A 518 -22.44 -28.67 -18.14
CA ARG A 518 -21.01 -28.32 -18.16
C ARG A 518 -20.55 -28.05 -19.58
N GLN A 519 -20.79 -26.84 -20.09
CA GLN A 519 -20.35 -26.44 -21.42
C GLN A 519 -19.40 -25.26 -21.38
N THR A 520 -18.51 -25.24 -22.36
CA THR A 520 -17.58 -24.14 -22.60
C THR A 520 -18.03 -23.39 -23.85
N ALA A 521 -18.44 -22.14 -23.68
CA ALA A 521 -18.84 -21.29 -24.80
C ALA A 521 -17.62 -20.66 -25.48
N VAL A 522 -17.70 -20.50 -26.79
CA VAL A 522 -16.78 -19.66 -27.55
C VAL A 522 -17.55 -18.43 -27.98
N PHE A 523 -17.10 -17.26 -27.55
CA PHE A 523 -17.73 -15.98 -27.84
C PHE A 523 -16.70 -14.93 -28.29
N GLU A 524 -17.21 -13.93 -29.01
CA GLU A 524 -16.50 -12.71 -29.38
C GLU A 524 -17.25 -11.53 -28.75
N ALA A 525 -16.52 -10.61 -28.13
CA ALA A 525 -17.06 -9.39 -27.53
C ALA A 525 -16.40 -8.15 -28.15
N SER A 526 -16.97 -6.98 -27.88
CA SER A 526 -16.37 -5.69 -28.22
C SER A 526 -14.90 -5.63 -27.77
N GLU A 527 -14.05 -5.02 -28.60
CA GLU A 527 -12.63 -4.88 -28.31
C GLU A 527 -12.44 -4.17 -26.96
N GLY A 528 -11.65 -4.77 -26.06
CA GLY A 528 -11.39 -4.25 -24.73
C GLY A 528 -12.47 -4.55 -23.67
N ALA A 529 -13.61 -5.13 -24.04
CA ALA A 529 -14.68 -5.45 -23.10
C ALA A 529 -14.42 -6.75 -22.31
N GLU A 530 -14.78 -6.75 -21.03
CA GLU A 530 -14.78 -7.91 -20.14
C GLU A 530 -16.14 -8.62 -20.19
N VAL A 531 -16.16 -9.94 -19.98
CA VAL A 531 -17.41 -10.72 -19.91
C VAL A 531 -17.48 -11.51 -18.59
N ARG A 532 -18.58 -11.40 -17.85
CA ARG A 532 -18.83 -12.09 -16.57
C ARG A 532 -20.12 -12.89 -16.56
N VAL A 533 -20.17 -13.92 -15.71
CA VAL A 533 -21.42 -14.58 -15.28
C VAL A 533 -21.45 -14.49 -13.74
N GLY A 534 -22.40 -13.73 -13.21
CA GLY A 534 -22.35 -13.30 -11.81
C GLY A 534 -21.06 -12.51 -11.54
N GLU A 535 -20.29 -12.90 -10.52
CA GLU A 535 -18.99 -12.30 -10.22
C GLU A 535 -17.83 -12.95 -10.98
N ALA A 536 -18.04 -14.09 -11.64
CA ALA A 536 -16.97 -14.86 -12.26
C ALA A 536 -16.63 -14.38 -13.68
N LEU A 537 -15.35 -14.08 -13.91
CA LEU A 537 -14.79 -13.76 -15.24
C LEU A 537 -14.94 -14.93 -16.21
N GLN A 538 -15.37 -14.63 -17.44
CA GLN A 538 -15.55 -15.60 -18.51
C GLN A 538 -14.42 -15.47 -19.53
N ILE A 539 -13.68 -16.56 -19.74
CA ILE A 539 -12.66 -16.68 -20.76
C ILE A 539 -13.25 -17.52 -21.90
N SER A 540 -13.36 -16.91 -23.08
CA SER A 540 -13.88 -17.56 -24.30
C SER A 540 -13.12 -18.84 -24.59
N GLY A 541 -13.82 -19.97 -24.73
CA GLY A 541 -13.21 -21.28 -24.96
C GLY A 541 -12.62 -21.97 -23.72
N HIS A 542 -12.71 -21.38 -22.53
CA HIS A 542 -12.13 -21.95 -21.31
C HIS A 542 -13.12 -22.07 -20.13
N THR A 543 -13.88 -21.02 -19.82
CA THR A 543 -14.77 -21.03 -18.66
C THR A 543 -15.97 -21.95 -18.88
N VAL A 544 -16.25 -22.81 -17.89
CA VAL A 544 -17.36 -23.79 -17.92
C VAL A 544 -18.58 -23.21 -17.20
N ASN A 545 -19.75 -23.26 -17.84
CA ASN A 545 -21.03 -22.91 -17.25
C ASN A 545 -22.07 -24.03 -17.39
N ASP A 546 -23.11 -23.96 -16.57
CA ASP A 546 -24.33 -24.77 -16.67
C ASP A 546 -25.38 -23.99 -17.47
N PHE A 547 -25.78 -24.52 -18.62
CA PHE A 547 -26.79 -23.92 -19.51
C PHE A 547 -28.13 -24.68 -19.46
N THR A 548 -28.40 -25.45 -18.41
CA THR A 548 -29.71 -26.08 -18.20
C THR A 548 -30.82 -25.05 -17.96
N GLU A 549 -30.45 -23.87 -17.47
CA GLU A 549 -31.29 -22.67 -17.37
C GLU A 549 -30.61 -21.51 -18.13
N PRO A 550 -31.33 -20.42 -18.44
CA PRO A 550 -30.72 -19.23 -19.03
C PRO A 550 -29.56 -18.69 -18.18
N VAL A 551 -28.48 -18.26 -18.85
CA VAL A 551 -27.27 -17.74 -18.20
C VAL A 551 -27.08 -16.28 -18.59
N ASP A 552 -26.96 -15.41 -17.61
CA ASP A 552 -26.72 -13.98 -17.82
C ASP A 552 -25.23 -13.70 -18.00
N TYR A 553 -24.87 -13.32 -19.22
CA TYR A 553 -23.53 -12.86 -19.58
C TYR A 553 -23.48 -11.33 -19.51
N THR A 554 -22.79 -10.78 -18.51
CA THR A 554 -22.57 -9.34 -18.35
C THR A 554 -21.32 -8.93 -19.12
N VAL A 555 -21.48 -8.17 -20.20
CA VAL A 555 -20.37 -7.53 -20.92
C VAL A 555 -20.13 -6.16 -20.28
N ILE A 556 -18.91 -5.92 -19.80
CA ILE A 556 -18.48 -4.66 -19.19
C ILE A 556 -17.56 -3.98 -20.20
N ALA A 557 -17.96 -2.81 -20.69
CA ALA A 557 -17.17 -2.01 -21.61
C ALA A 557 -15.91 -1.46 -20.90
N GLU A 558 -14.99 -0.90 -21.68
CA GLU A 558 -13.81 -0.24 -21.12
C GLU A 558 -14.24 0.89 -20.17
N ASP A 559 -15.35 1.61 -20.45
CA ASP A 559 -15.87 2.72 -19.63
C ASP A 559 -16.64 2.27 -18.37
N LEU A 560 -16.58 0.97 -18.05
CA LEU A 560 -17.27 0.30 -16.95
C LEU A 560 -18.80 0.25 -17.08
N THR A 561 -19.39 0.80 -18.15
CA THR A 561 -20.81 0.55 -18.42
C THR A 561 -21.00 -0.90 -18.83
N SER A 562 -22.15 -1.48 -18.50
CA SER A 562 -22.39 -2.90 -18.74
C SER A 562 -23.68 -3.19 -19.50
N GLN A 563 -23.68 -4.34 -20.16
CA GLN A 563 -24.81 -4.87 -20.90
C GLN A 563 -24.94 -6.35 -20.61
N ILE A 564 -26.11 -6.75 -20.11
CA ILE A 564 -26.42 -8.15 -19.85
C ILE A 564 -26.99 -8.77 -21.11
N TYR A 565 -26.47 -9.94 -21.48
CA TYR A 565 -26.99 -10.82 -22.52
C TYR A 565 -27.55 -12.09 -21.88
N GLU A 566 -28.86 -12.33 -22.03
CA GLU A 566 -29.48 -13.58 -21.59
C GLU A 566 -29.20 -14.68 -22.63
N VAL A 567 -28.39 -15.66 -22.25
CA VAL A 567 -28.06 -16.81 -23.11
C VAL A 567 -29.01 -17.96 -22.83
N THR A 568 -29.84 -18.33 -23.81
CA THR A 568 -30.74 -19.48 -23.75
C THR A 568 -30.28 -20.58 -24.71
N VAL A 569 -30.28 -21.83 -24.26
CA VAL A 569 -29.98 -22.98 -25.11
C VAL A 569 -31.23 -23.81 -25.35
N GLU A 570 -31.58 -24.01 -26.62
CA GLU A 570 -32.74 -24.77 -27.05
C GLU A 570 -32.32 -26.11 -27.66
N MET A 571 -33.01 -27.18 -27.27
CA MET A 571 -32.80 -28.50 -27.86
C MET A 571 -33.65 -28.66 -29.12
N GLU A 572 -33.00 -28.92 -30.26
CA GLU A 572 -33.71 -29.22 -31.50
C GLU A 572 -34.15 -30.69 -31.54
N ASN A 573 -35.45 -30.88 -31.73
CA ASN A 573 -36.03 -32.21 -31.84
C ASN A 573 -35.89 -32.73 -33.29
N LEU A 574 -35.30 -33.91 -33.45
CA LEU A 574 -34.94 -34.48 -34.75
C LEU A 574 -36.15 -35.15 -35.46
N ALA A 575 -37.29 -34.46 -35.52
CA ALA A 575 -38.53 -34.95 -36.11
C ALA A 575 -38.93 -34.16 -37.36
N ALA A 576 -38.08 -34.17 -38.39
CA ALA A 576 -38.45 -33.75 -39.74
C ALA A 576 -37.57 -34.41 -40.82
N VAL A 577 -37.34 -35.72 -40.76
CA VAL A 577 -36.82 -36.48 -41.92
C VAL A 577 -37.53 -37.83 -42.03
N THR A 578 -38.82 -37.84 -42.37
CA THR A 578 -39.48 -38.98 -43.02
C THR A 578 -40.71 -38.51 -43.79
N GLU A 579 -40.54 -37.79 -44.91
CA GLU A 579 -41.50 -37.79 -46.04
C GLU A 579 -40.77 -37.48 -47.37
N ALA A 580 -39.76 -38.27 -47.71
CA ALA A 580 -39.25 -38.35 -49.08
C ALA A 580 -38.55 -39.71 -49.27
N GLY A 581 -39.34 -40.79 -49.37
CA GLY A 581 -38.73 -42.11 -49.59
C GLY A 581 -39.61 -43.33 -49.37
N ALA A 582 -40.94 -43.26 -49.50
CA ALA A 582 -41.74 -44.47 -49.65
C ALA A 582 -41.77 -44.89 -51.13
N GLY A 583 -40.64 -45.44 -51.59
CA GLY A 583 -40.58 -46.24 -52.80
C GLY A 583 -41.50 -47.46 -52.64
N THR A 584 -42.30 -47.68 -53.68
CA THR A 584 -43.22 -48.79 -53.89
C THR A 584 -42.77 -50.12 -53.29
N LEU A 585 -43.56 -50.67 -52.36
CA LEU A 585 -43.59 -52.10 -52.07
C LEU A 585 -44.86 -52.70 -52.65
N ASN A 586 -44.67 -53.37 -53.78
CA ASN A 586 -45.64 -54.24 -54.41
C ASN A 586 -45.80 -55.49 -53.53
N ARG A 587 -47.03 -55.80 -53.08
CA ARG A 587 -47.38 -57.14 -52.59
C ARG A 587 -48.79 -57.51 -53.04
N ASP A 588 -48.80 -58.44 -53.99
CA ASP A 588 -49.96 -59.20 -54.45
C ASP A 588 -50.60 -60.01 -53.31
N GLY A 589 -51.88 -60.32 -53.50
CA GLY A 589 -52.54 -61.48 -52.88
C GLY A 589 -53.71 -61.15 -51.96
N GLY A 590 -54.92 -61.29 -52.49
CA GLY A 590 -56.18 -61.01 -51.80
C GLY A 590 -56.60 -62.02 -50.71
N GLY A 591 -57.63 -61.64 -49.96
CA GLY A 591 -58.28 -62.51 -48.98
C GLY A 591 -59.29 -61.79 -48.07
N SER A 592 -60.52 -61.66 -48.56
CA SER A 592 -61.83 -61.68 -47.85
C SER A 592 -62.04 -61.09 -46.44
N VAL A 593 -63.02 -60.16 -46.45
CA VAL A 593 -63.87 -59.51 -45.43
C VAL A 593 -64.54 -60.44 -44.38
N LYS A 594 -64.63 -60.02 -43.09
CA LYS A 594 -65.90 -59.71 -42.34
C LYS A 594 -65.80 -59.56 -40.80
N THR A 595 -66.10 -58.33 -40.37
CA THR A 595 -67.00 -57.86 -39.28
C THR A 595 -66.84 -58.30 -37.82
N GLY A 596 -66.62 -57.30 -36.96
CA GLY A 596 -67.01 -57.27 -35.53
C GLY A 596 -66.99 -55.81 -35.02
N MET A 597 -68.17 -55.26 -34.76
CA MET A 597 -68.47 -53.85 -34.40
C MET A 597 -68.24 -53.54 -32.90
N ALA A 598 -68.17 -52.22 -32.63
CA ALA A 598 -68.37 -51.46 -31.37
C ALA A 598 -67.08 -50.88 -30.77
N GLY A 599 -66.96 -49.58 -30.46
CA GLY A 599 -67.87 -48.45 -30.54
C GLY A 599 -67.05 -47.17 -30.26
N SER A 600 -67.49 -46.07 -30.85
CA SER A 600 -66.93 -44.72 -30.79
C SER A 600 -67.42 -43.97 -29.53
N HIS A 601 -67.07 -42.74 -29.12
CA HIS A 601 -66.45 -41.52 -29.67
C HIS A 601 -66.20 -40.55 -28.48
N ASN A 602 -65.25 -39.62 -28.63
CA ASN A 602 -65.24 -38.20 -28.17
C ASN A 602 -65.14 -37.89 -26.66
N ALA A 603 -64.17 -37.12 -26.14
CA ALA A 603 -63.73 -35.71 -26.37
C ALA A 603 -64.42 -34.65 -25.48
N ALA A 604 -63.60 -33.69 -25.02
CA ALA A 604 -63.88 -32.33 -24.51
C ALA A 604 -64.11 -32.07 -22.99
N ALA A 605 -63.06 -31.53 -22.36
CA ALA A 605 -62.92 -30.16 -21.78
C ALA A 605 -63.82 -29.60 -20.64
N ILE A 606 -63.17 -28.66 -19.91
CA ILE A 606 -63.62 -27.44 -19.18
C ILE A 606 -63.92 -27.52 -17.65
N PHE A 607 -63.15 -26.78 -16.82
CA PHE A 607 -63.53 -25.58 -15.99
C PHE A 607 -62.63 -25.32 -14.73
N THR A 608 -61.68 -24.39 -14.88
CA THR A 608 -61.47 -23.09 -14.19
C THR A 608 -61.88 -22.82 -12.71
N VAL A 609 -60.87 -22.52 -11.86
CA VAL A 609 -60.68 -21.40 -10.88
C VAL A 609 -61.51 -21.28 -9.59
N LEU A 610 -60.80 -21.11 -8.44
CA LEU A 610 -61.00 -19.97 -7.52
C LEU A 610 -59.78 -19.65 -6.64
N PHE A 611 -59.43 -18.36 -6.58
CA PHE A 611 -58.46 -17.69 -5.70
C PHE A 611 -59.01 -17.49 -4.27
N ILE A 612 -58.12 -17.31 -3.27
CA ILE A 612 -58.16 -16.24 -2.24
C ILE A 612 -56.79 -16.15 -1.52
N LEU A 613 -56.28 -14.92 -1.40
CA LEU A 613 -55.16 -14.46 -0.59
C LEU A 613 -55.66 -13.95 0.78
N LEU A 614 -54.94 -14.22 1.88
CA LEU A 614 -54.32 -13.21 2.76
C LEU A 614 -53.94 -13.77 4.15
N ALA A 615 -52.68 -13.50 4.49
CA ALA A 615 -52.14 -12.97 5.76
C ALA A 615 -52.40 -13.67 7.11
N GLY A 616 -51.28 -13.94 7.80
CA GLY A 616 -51.07 -13.39 9.14
C GLY A 616 -50.89 -14.40 10.29
N GLY A 617 -49.70 -14.36 10.89
CA GLY A 617 -49.60 -14.30 12.35
C GLY A 617 -49.31 -15.60 13.12
N ILE A 618 -48.03 -15.77 13.47
CA ILE A 618 -47.50 -16.07 14.81
C ILE A 618 -48.19 -17.19 15.63
N GLY A 619 -47.41 -18.25 15.92
CA GLY A 619 -47.75 -19.25 16.93
C GLY A 619 -46.54 -20.06 17.37
N TYR A 620 -45.79 -19.51 18.33
CA TYR A 620 -44.72 -20.16 19.08
C TYR A 620 -45.23 -21.36 19.92
N MET A 621 -44.33 -22.34 20.15
CA MET A 621 -43.96 -22.87 21.48
C MET A 621 -44.15 -24.39 21.77
N TRP A 622 -43.00 -25.01 22.09
CA TRP A 622 -42.71 -26.06 23.10
C TRP A 622 -42.81 -27.57 22.79
N CYS A 623 -41.63 -28.22 22.82
CA CYS A 623 -41.21 -29.13 23.90
C CYS A 623 -39.67 -29.13 24.01
N ILE A 624 -39.07 -28.53 25.04
CA ILE A 624 -38.68 -29.10 26.35
C ILE A 624 -37.30 -29.80 26.33
N LYS A 625 -36.35 -29.10 26.99
CA LYS A 625 -35.32 -29.52 27.98
C LYS A 625 -34.73 -30.94 27.89
N GLY A 626 -33.43 -31.17 28.06
CA GLY A 626 -32.37 -30.29 28.57
C GLY A 626 -31.22 -31.11 29.19
N TYR A 627 -30.23 -30.37 29.69
CA TYR A 627 -29.05 -30.77 30.49
C TYR A 627 -27.91 -31.48 29.75
N GLY A 628 -26.64 -31.07 29.89
CA GLY A 628 -26.05 -30.02 30.72
C GLY A 628 -24.54 -30.22 30.86
N LYS A 629 -23.79 -29.14 30.56
CA LYS A 629 -22.49 -28.70 31.08
C LYS A 629 -21.61 -29.67 31.91
N LYS A 630 -20.32 -29.69 31.58
CA LYS A 630 -19.33 -28.83 32.25
C LYS A 630 -18.45 -28.15 31.22
#